data_AF-A0A515KGE9-F1
#
_entry.id   AF-A0A515KGE9-F1
#
_cell.length_a   1.000
_cell.length_b   1.000
_cell.length_c   1.000
_cell.angle_alpha   90.00
_cell.angle_beta   90.00
_cell.angle_gamma   90.00
#
_symmetry.space_group_name_H-M   'P 1'
#
loop_
_entity.id
_entity.type
_entity.pdbx_description
1 polymer ?
#
loop_
_entity_poly.entity_id
_entity_poly.type
_entity_poly.pdbx_seq_one_letter_code
_entity_poly.pdbx_strand_id
1 'polypeptide(L)'
;MAHGDHILAHDVLRVLNGARSLPPQDAINALCPFLRKTSGRIAGSDRFADASRAAIQNPIDVLAEKQVATDDDWQEAIETTFSMVNAAD
;
A
#
# COMPACT_ATOMS: atom_id res chain seq x y z
N MET A 1 -10.70 11.01 -14.96
CA MET A 1 -9.77 9.96 -14.49
C MET A 1 -9.78 9.82 -12.96
N ALA A 2 -10.14 10.84 -12.19
CA ALA A 2 -10.12 10.85 -10.71
C ALA A 2 -10.95 9.81 -9.91
N HIS A 3 -12.00 9.19 -10.47
CA HIS A 3 -12.88 8.32 -9.65
C HIS A 3 -12.29 6.93 -9.36
N GLY A 4 -11.40 6.42 -10.22
CA GLY A 4 -10.72 5.13 -10.00
C GLY A 4 -9.60 5.23 -8.96
N ASP A 5 -8.86 6.33 -8.98
CA ASP A 5 -7.68 6.55 -8.14
C ASP A 5 -8.06 6.74 -6.67
N HIS A 6 -9.15 7.45 -6.39
CA HIS A 6 -9.67 7.62 -5.03
C HIS A 6 -10.12 6.29 -4.41
N ILE A 7 -10.72 5.40 -5.20
CA ILE A 7 -11.16 4.08 -4.71
C ILE A 7 -9.93 3.20 -4.41
N LEU A 8 -8.92 3.21 -5.29
CA LEU A 8 -7.67 2.48 -5.07
C LEU A 8 -6.92 3.03 -3.84
N ALA A 9 -6.84 4.34 -3.67
CA ALA A 9 -6.20 4.96 -2.52
C ALA A 9 -6.86 4.57 -1.19
N HIS A 10 -8.20 4.63 -1.15
CA HIS A 10 -8.96 4.26 0.03
C HIS A 10 -8.76 2.77 0.37
N ASP A 11 -8.75 1.90 -0.65
CA ASP A 11 -8.47 0.48 -0.49
C ASP A 11 -7.04 0.22 0.05
N VAL A 12 -6.04 0.96 -0.45
CA VAL A 12 -4.64 0.90 0.03
C VAL A 12 -4.54 1.36 1.48
N LEU A 13 -5.13 2.51 1.83
CA LEU A 13 -5.13 3.02 3.20
C LEU A 13 -5.82 2.06 4.17
N ARG A 14 -6.93 1.46 3.75
CA ARG A 14 -7.65 0.47 4.55
C ARG A 14 -6.80 -0.77 4.82
N VAL A 15 -6.08 -1.29 3.82
CA VAL A 15 -5.25 -2.48 4.00
C VAL A 15 -4.02 -2.19 4.87
N LEU A 16 -3.38 -1.03 4.69
CA LEU A 16 -2.24 -0.60 5.51
C LEU A 16 -2.64 -0.44 6.99
N ASN A 17 -3.74 0.25 7.27
CA ASN A 17 -4.23 0.41 8.65
C ASN A 17 -4.65 -0.92 9.28
N GLY A 18 -5.26 -1.82 8.49
CA GLY A 18 -5.59 -3.16 8.96
C GLY A 18 -4.35 -3.99 9.28
N ALA A 19 -3.32 -3.92 8.44
CA ALA A 19 -2.07 -4.67 8.60
C ALA A 19 -1.22 -4.15 9.77
N ARG A 20 -1.23 -2.85 10.04
CA ARG A 20 -0.48 -2.23 11.15
C ARG A 20 -0.80 -2.82 12.53
N SER A 21 -2.03 -3.29 12.73
CA SER A 21 -2.46 -3.90 14.01
C SER A 21 -2.17 -5.40 14.10
N LEU A 22 -1.63 -6.00 13.05
CA LEU A 22 -1.35 -7.44 12.99
C LEU A 22 0.12 -7.72 13.33
N PRO A 23 0.42 -8.92 13.84
CA PRO A 23 1.80 -9.37 13.95
C PRO A 23 2.45 -9.48 12.56
N PRO A 24 3.78 -9.42 12.47
CA PRO A 24 4.52 -9.25 11.21
C PRO A 24 4.14 -10.22 10.09
N GLN A 25 4.02 -11.51 10.38
CA GLN A 25 3.62 -12.51 9.38
C GLN A 25 2.17 -12.33 8.92
N ASP A 26 1.26 -11.98 9.82
CA ASP A 26 -0.15 -11.77 9.48
C ASP A 26 -0.33 -10.47 8.68
N ALA A 27 0.46 -9.44 8.99
CA ALA A 27 0.53 -8.22 8.20
C ALA A 27 0.98 -8.52 6.76
N ILE A 28 2.06 -9.30 6.57
CA ILE A 28 2.50 -9.75 5.24
C ILE A 28 1.39 -10.54 4.53
N ASN A 29 0.73 -11.46 5.23
CA ASN A 29 -0.36 -12.28 4.69
C ASN A 29 -1.59 -11.44 4.30
N ALA A 30 -1.82 -10.29 4.95
CA ALA A 30 -2.87 -9.35 4.58
C ALA A 30 -2.49 -8.48 3.38
N LEU A 31 -1.23 -8.04 3.29
CA LEU A 31 -0.74 -7.13 2.25
C LEU A 31 -0.44 -7.83 0.92
N CYS A 32 0.13 -9.04 0.95
CA CYS A 32 0.51 -9.80 -0.26
C CYS A 32 -0.65 -10.07 -1.24
N PRO A 33 -1.85 -10.52 -0.79
CA PRO A 33 -3.00 -10.73 -1.67
C PRO A 33 -3.47 -9.44 -2.32
N PHE A 34 -3.40 -8.33 -1.57
CA PHE A 34 -3.75 -7.02 -2.09
C PHE A 34 -2.81 -6.63 -3.22
N LEU A 35 -1.49 -6.68 -3.00
CA LEU A 35 -0.48 -6.33 -4.01
C LEU A 35 -0.59 -7.16 -5.30
N ARG A 36 -0.92 -8.45 -5.20
CA ARG A 36 -1.21 -9.30 -6.37
C ARG A 36 -2.47 -8.86 -7.11
N LYS A 37 -3.53 -8.51 -6.37
CA LYS A 37 -4.81 -8.05 -6.93
C LYS A 37 -4.70 -6.68 -7.61
N THR A 38 -3.90 -5.77 -7.04
CA THR A 38 -3.58 -4.49 -7.69
C THR A 38 -2.75 -4.75 -8.93
N SER A 39 -1.68 -5.54 -8.87
CA SER A 39 -0.85 -5.86 -10.05
C SER A 39 -1.65 -6.44 -11.23
N GLY A 40 -2.70 -7.22 -10.96
CA GLY A 40 -3.60 -7.73 -12.01
C GLY A 40 -4.61 -6.72 -12.58
N ARG A 41 -4.95 -5.66 -11.82
CA ARG A 41 -5.78 -4.54 -12.29
C ARG A 41 -4.97 -3.47 -13.04
N ILE A 42 -3.66 -3.43 -12.83
CA ILE A 42 -2.71 -2.41 -13.33
C ILE A 42 -1.97 -2.93 -14.58
N ALA A 43 -2.71 -3.50 -15.54
CA ALA A 43 -2.14 -3.79 -16.86
C ALA A 43 -2.11 -2.54 -17.78
N GLY A 44 -2.48 -1.37 -17.25
CA GLY A 44 -2.41 -0.08 -17.92
C GLY A 44 -1.47 0.86 -17.17
N SER A 45 -0.76 1.70 -17.92
CA SER A 45 0.31 2.64 -17.51
C SER A 45 -0.17 3.72 -16.52
N ASP A 46 -0.67 3.29 -15.37
CA ASP A 46 -1.25 4.14 -14.34
C ASP A 46 -0.22 4.40 -13.24
N ARG A 47 0.38 5.60 -13.30
CA ARG A 47 1.39 6.07 -12.35
C ARG A 47 0.91 5.96 -10.90
N PHE A 48 -0.38 6.12 -10.66
CA PHE A 48 -0.98 6.00 -9.33
C PHE A 48 -0.81 4.58 -8.76
N ALA A 49 -0.85 3.59 -9.64
CA ALA A 49 -0.97 2.22 -9.23
C ALA A 49 0.39 1.53 -9.08
N ASP A 50 1.41 1.94 -9.85
CA ASP A 50 2.82 1.67 -9.55
C ASP A 50 3.22 2.28 -8.20
N ALA A 51 2.76 3.49 -7.93
CA ALA A 51 3.04 4.20 -6.70
C ALA A 51 2.35 3.55 -5.48
N SER A 52 1.09 3.15 -5.64
CA SER A 52 0.36 2.33 -4.65
C SER A 52 1.05 0.99 -4.38
N ARG A 53 1.57 0.34 -5.44
CA ARG A 53 2.35 -0.90 -5.30
C ARG A 53 3.60 -0.66 -4.47
N ALA A 54 4.34 0.42 -4.73
CA ALA A 54 5.54 0.76 -3.95
C ALA A 54 5.20 1.01 -2.47
N ALA A 55 4.12 1.73 -2.19
CA ALA A 55 3.68 2.02 -0.82
C ALA A 55 3.33 0.76 -0.01
N ILE A 56 2.84 -0.31 -0.68
CA ILE A 56 2.54 -1.60 -0.03
C ILE A 56 3.75 -2.52 0.00
N GLN A 57 4.62 -2.46 -1.01
CA GLN A 57 5.81 -3.30 -1.08
C GLN A 57 6.82 -2.95 0.03
N ASN A 58 7.01 -1.65 0.32
CA ASN A 58 7.94 -1.20 1.35
C ASN A 58 7.69 -1.85 2.73
N PRO A 59 6.48 -1.79 3.32
CA PRO A 59 6.22 -2.45 4.60
C PRO A 59 6.34 -3.99 4.51
N ILE A 60 6.04 -4.62 3.36
CA ILE A 60 6.27 -6.06 3.19
C ILE A 60 7.77 -6.37 3.29
N ASP A 61 8.62 -5.60 2.62
CA ASP A 61 10.07 -5.81 2.60
C ASP A 61 10.66 -5.59 4.01
N VAL A 62 10.25 -4.52 4.69
CA VAL A 62 10.65 -4.23 6.08
C VAL A 62 10.23 -5.35 7.03
N LEU A 63 8.98 -5.82 6.94
CA LEU A 63 8.47 -6.91 7.77
C LEU A 63 9.18 -8.24 7.45
N ALA A 64 9.54 -8.49 6.19
CA ALA A 64 10.25 -9.70 5.79
C ALA A 64 11.70 -9.70 6.30
N GLU A 65 12.40 -8.57 6.20
CA GLU A 65 13.80 -8.42 6.58
C GLU A 65 13.99 -8.31 8.10
N LYS A 66 13.21 -7.44 8.75
CA LYS A 66 13.42 -7.07 10.16
C LYS A 66 12.48 -7.79 11.12
N GLN A 67 11.45 -8.49 10.61
CA GLN A 67 10.36 -9.07 11.40
C GLN A 67 9.66 -8.02 12.31
N VAL A 68 9.84 -6.73 12.02
CA VAL A 68 9.22 -5.62 12.72
C VAL A 68 9.15 -4.43 11.77
N ALA A 69 8.00 -3.79 11.70
CA ALA A 69 7.82 -2.49 11.08
C ALA A 69 7.43 -1.52 12.18
N THR A 70 8.17 -0.43 12.28
CA THR A 70 7.92 0.64 13.25
C THR A 70 6.73 1.49 12.83
N ASP A 71 6.22 2.28 13.77
CA ASP A 71 5.12 3.21 13.48
C ASP A 71 5.48 4.19 12.35
N ASP A 72 6.74 4.63 12.31
CA ASP A 72 7.28 5.49 11.26
C ASP A 72 7.24 4.82 9.88
N ASP A 73 7.59 3.52 9.78
CA ASP A 73 7.53 2.77 8.51
C ASP A 73 6.09 2.71 7.96
N TRP A 74 5.11 2.53 8.86
CA TRP A 74 3.69 2.54 8.49
C TRP A 74 3.20 3.94 8.12
N GLN A 75 3.63 4.95 8.85
CA GLN A 75 3.23 6.32 8.60
C GLN A 75 3.81 6.84 7.27
N GLU A 76 5.05 6.50 6.95
CA GLU A 76 5.66 6.82 5.65
C GLU A 76 4.85 6.22 4.49
N ALA A 77 4.43 4.95 4.59
CA ALA A 77 3.62 4.31 3.56
C ALA A 77 2.23 4.98 3.38
N ILE A 78 1.63 5.42 4.50
CA ILE A 78 0.33 6.12 4.51
C ILE A 78 0.47 7.52 3.91
N GLU A 79 1.44 8.32 4.34
CA GLU A 79 1.70 9.67 3.83
C GLU A 79 2.05 9.67 2.35
N THR A 80 2.85 8.68 1.93
CA THR A 80 3.18 8.41 0.52
C THR A 80 1.90 8.18 -0.29
N THR A 81 0.98 7.36 0.20
CA THR A 81 -0.32 7.10 -0.45
C THR A 81 -1.19 8.38 -0.52
N PHE A 82 -1.23 9.18 0.54
CA PHE A 82 -1.96 10.46 0.55
C PHE A 82 -1.39 11.49 -0.43
N SER A 83 -0.06 11.62 -0.48
CA SER A 83 0.62 12.53 -1.39
C SER A 83 0.33 12.20 -2.86
N MET A 84 0.20 10.90 -3.18
CA MET A 84 -0.12 10.43 -4.53
C MET A 84 -1.54 10.77 -4.96
N VAL A 85 -2.52 10.68 -4.04
CA VAL A 85 -3.91 11.12 -4.32
C VAL A 85 -3.94 12.62 -4.58
N ASN A 86 -3.26 13.39 -3.73
CA ASN A 86 -3.29 14.84 -3.80
C ASN A 86 -2.50 15.41 -5.00
N ALA A 87 -1.55 14.64 -5.54
CA ALA A 87 -0.80 15.00 -6.76
C ALA A 87 -1.50 14.59 -8.06
N ALA A 88 -2.59 13.83 -7.98
CA ALA A 88 -3.39 13.38 -9.12
C ALA A 88 -4.62 14.27 -9.39
N ASP A 89 -4.85 15.29 -8.55
CA ASP A 89 -5.88 16.34 -8.68
C ASP A 89 -5.40 17.53 -9.54
#